data_AF-A0A522B8J8-F1
#
_entry.id   AF-A0A522B8J8-F1
#
_cell.length_a   1.000
_cell.length_b   1.000
_cell.length_c   1.000
_cell.angle_alpha   90.00
_cell.angle_beta   90.00
_cell.angle_gamma   90.00
#
_symmetry.space_group_name_H-M   'P 1'
#
loop_
_entity.id
_entity.type
_entity.pdbx_description
1 polymer ?
#
loop_
_entity_poly.entity_id
_entity_poly.type
_entity_poly.pdbx_seq_one_letter_code
_entity_poly.pdbx_strand_id
1 'polypeptide(L)'
;MTTILRLQDLAAQGQLAGKRVFIRADLNVPLDKSGNITEDTRVRASVPAIRLALDAGAAVMVTSHLGRPTEGEFKPEDSLAPVARRLGELLGREVPLVANWVDGVDVEPGQVVLLENCRLNKGEKKNSEELAKKLAALCDVFAHDAFGTAHRAEATT
;
A
#
# COMPACT_ATOMS: atom_id res chain seq x y z
N MET A 1 -24.13 -7.58 -13.74
CA MET A 1 -22.83 -8.00 -13.20
C MET A 1 -21.99 -6.75 -13.03
N THR A 2 -21.46 -6.50 -11.84
CA THR A 2 -20.52 -5.39 -11.65
C THR A 2 -19.19 -5.79 -12.27
N THR A 3 -18.78 -5.10 -13.33
CA THR A 3 -17.46 -5.33 -13.94
C THR A 3 -16.40 -4.71 -13.05
N ILE A 4 -15.52 -5.52 -12.47
CA ILE A 4 -14.36 -5.05 -11.71
C ILE A 4 -13.25 -4.74 -12.70
N LEU A 5 -12.72 -3.52 -12.67
CA LEU A 5 -11.54 -3.14 -13.45
C LEU A 5 -10.31 -3.89 -12.91
N ARG A 6 -9.51 -4.48 -13.80
CA ARG A 6 -8.29 -5.20 -13.42
C ARG A 6 -7.08 -4.33 -13.72
N LEU A 7 -6.14 -4.24 -12.76
CA LEU A 7 -4.91 -3.45 -12.91
C LEU A 7 -4.13 -3.82 -14.19
N GLN A 8 -4.08 -5.12 -14.52
CA GLN A 8 -3.46 -5.63 -15.76
C GLN A 8 -4.11 -5.11 -17.05
N ASP A 9 -5.43 -4.89 -17.06
CA ASP A 9 -6.12 -4.38 -18.23
C ASP A 9 -5.82 -2.89 -18.41
N LEU A 10 -5.82 -2.13 -17.31
CA LEU A 10 -5.43 -0.71 -17.31
C LEU A 10 -3.98 -0.54 -17.79
N ALA A 11 -3.07 -1.39 -17.31
CA ALA A 11 -1.68 -1.41 -17.73
C ALA A 11 -1.54 -1.71 -19.23
N ALA A 12 -2.20 -2.78 -19.72
CA ALA A 12 -2.17 -3.18 -21.13
C ALA A 12 -2.77 -2.12 -22.07
N GLN A 13 -3.71 -1.31 -21.57
CA GLN A 13 -4.32 -0.19 -22.30
C GLN A 13 -3.53 1.12 -22.20
N GLY A 14 -2.37 1.12 -21.52
CA GLY A 14 -1.55 2.32 -21.32
C GLY A 14 -2.15 3.36 -20.37
N GLN A 15 -3.16 2.98 -19.58
CA GLN A 15 -3.91 3.91 -18.72
C GLN A 15 -3.23 4.22 -17.39
N LEU A 16 -2.11 3.56 -17.07
CA LEU A 16 -1.33 3.81 -15.85
C LEU A 16 -0.16 4.78 -16.05
N ALA A 17 0.20 5.08 -17.30
CA ALA A 17 1.34 5.95 -17.61
C ALA A 17 1.13 7.35 -17.05
N GLY A 18 2.08 7.80 -16.22
CA GLY A 18 2.02 9.10 -15.54
C GLY A 18 0.94 9.22 -14.45
N LYS A 19 0.24 8.12 -14.11
CA LYS A 19 -0.80 8.12 -13.08
C LYS A 19 -0.24 7.80 -11.71
N ARG A 20 -0.83 8.40 -10.68
CA ARG A 20 -0.64 8.01 -9.29
C ARG A 20 -1.50 6.78 -9.00
N VAL A 21 -0.85 5.65 -8.74
CA VAL A 21 -1.51 4.37 -8.45
C VAL A 21 -1.34 4.04 -6.97
N PHE A 22 -2.45 3.96 -6.25
CA PHE A 22 -2.49 3.53 -4.85
C PHE A 22 -2.84 2.05 -4.78
N ILE A 23 -1.92 1.23 -4.28
CA ILE A 23 -2.08 -0.22 -4.13
C ILE A 23 -2.29 -0.55 -2.65
N ARG A 24 -3.47 -1.08 -2.31
CA ARG A 24 -3.69 -1.71 -1.01
C ARG A 24 -3.21 -3.17 -1.08
N ALA A 25 -2.04 -3.46 -0.52
CA ALA A 25 -1.44 -4.79 -0.47
C ALA A 25 -1.66 -5.46 0.90
N ASP A 26 -1.67 -6.79 0.98
CA ASP A 26 -1.55 -7.52 2.27
C ASP A 26 -0.08 -7.79 2.57
N LEU A 27 0.52 -6.97 3.42
CA LEU A 27 1.91 -7.05 3.86
C LEU A 27 2.00 -7.30 5.37
N ASN A 28 0.90 -7.77 5.98
CA ASN A 28 0.88 -8.12 7.39
C ASN A 28 1.64 -9.43 7.61
N VAL A 29 2.92 -9.32 7.93
CA VAL A 29 3.86 -10.43 8.09
C VAL A 29 4.20 -10.68 9.57
N PRO A 30 4.55 -11.92 9.94
CA PRO A 30 5.07 -12.20 11.27
C PRO A 30 6.46 -11.56 11.45
N LEU A 31 6.66 -10.91 12.60
CA LEU A 31 7.95 -10.38 13.04
C LEU A 31 8.47 -11.16 14.26
N ASP A 32 9.79 -11.35 14.33
CA ASP A 32 10.44 -11.85 15.54
C ASP A 32 10.55 -10.76 16.62
N LYS A 33 11.10 -11.12 17.79
CA LYS A 33 11.29 -10.18 18.92
C LYS A 33 12.23 -9.02 18.62
N SER A 34 13.05 -9.12 17.57
CA SER A 34 13.98 -8.08 17.13
C SER A 34 13.38 -7.24 15.99
N GLY A 35 12.14 -7.50 15.58
CA GLY A 35 11.47 -6.81 14.47
C GLY A 35 11.83 -7.31 13.08
N ASN A 36 12.49 -8.48 12.96
CA ASN A 36 12.81 -9.06 11.66
C ASN A 36 11.63 -9.86 11.11
N ILE A 37 11.43 -9.79 9.79
CA ILE A 37 10.43 -10.60 9.10
C ILE A 37 10.86 -12.07 9.15
N THR A 38 10.03 -12.94 9.71
CA THR A 38 10.30 -14.39 9.77
C THR A 38 9.71 -15.15 8.59
N GLU A 39 8.72 -14.57 7.91
CA GLU A 39 8.05 -15.13 6.74
C GLU A 39 7.55 -13.97 5.86
N ASP A 40 7.96 -13.95 4.59
CA ASP A 40 7.75 -12.85 3.65
C ASP A 40 6.93 -13.24 2.40
N THR A 41 6.19 -14.36 2.42
CA THR A 41 5.36 -14.83 1.29
C THR A 41 4.35 -13.78 0.86
N ARG A 42 3.74 -13.09 1.83
CA ARG A 42 2.82 -11.98 1.57
C ARG A 42 3.48 -10.81 0.83
N VAL A 43 4.70 -10.45 1.23
CA VAL A 43 5.47 -9.39 0.55
C VAL A 43 5.79 -9.81 -0.88
N ARG A 44 6.30 -11.04 -1.07
CA ARG A 44 6.59 -11.58 -2.41
C ARG A 44 5.34 -11.63 -3.30
N ALA A 45 4.19 -11.97 -2.74
CA ALA A 45 2.94 -12.08 -3.48
C ALA A 45 2.44 -10.74 -4.04
N SER A 46 2.75 -9.61 -3.38
CA SER A 46 2.37 -8.27 -3.87
C SER A 46 3.37 -7.65 -4.86
N VAL A 47 4.60 -8.17 -4.95
CA VAL A 47 5.64 -7.66 -5.88
C VAL A 47 5.17 -7.62 -7.34
N PRO A 48 4.47 -8.62 -7.90
CA PRO A 48 3.99 -8.58 -9.28
C PRO A 48 3.09 -7.39 -9.59
N ALA A 49 2.14 -7.05 -8.71
CA ALA A 49 1.24 -5.91 -8.92
C ALA A 49 1.98 -4.57 -8.88
N ILE A 50 2.94 -4.44 -7.95
CA ILE A 50 3.79 -3.25 -7.82
C ILE A 50 4.68 -3.08 -9.07
N ARG A 51 5.34 -4.15 -9.52
CA ARG A 51 6.16 -4.13 -10.74
C ARG A 51 5.33 -3.79 -11.97
N LEU A 52 4.16 -4.40 -12.14
CA LEU A 52 3.26 -4.11 -13.25
C LEU A 52 2.91 -2.63 -13.35
N ALA A 53 2.58 -1.98 -12.22
CA ALA A 53 2.26 -0.55 -12.22
C ALA A 53 3.50 0.31 -12.54
N LEU A 54 4.66 -0.04 -11.98
CA LEU A 54 5.93 0.63 -12.28
C LEU A 54 6.33 0.50 -13.75
N ASP A 55 6.28 -0.71 -14.31
CA ASP A 55 6.63 -1.00 -15.70
C ASP A 55 5.67 -0.30 -16.68
N ALA A 56 4.43 -0.06 -16.25
CA ALA A 56 3.44 0.74 -16.99
C ALA A 56 3.63 2.27 -16.85
N GLY A 57 4.68 2.72 -16.16
CA GLY A 57 5.04 4.14 -16.03
C GLY A 57 4.25 4.91 -14.97
N ALA A 58 3.69 4.23 -13.96
CA ALA A 58 2.97 4.87 -12.87
C ALA A 58 3.89 5.45 -11.79
N ALA A 59 3.37 6.39 -11.01
CA ALA A 59 3.87 6.79 -9.71
C ALA A 59 3.17 5.93 -8.64
N VAL A 60 3.90 5.04 -7.96
CA VAL A 60 3.28 3.97 -7.16
C VAL A 60 3.34 4.26 -5.66
N MET A 61 2.19 4.21 -5.00
CA MET A 61 2.07 4.23 -3.55
C MET A 61 1.51 2.91 -3.09
N VAL A 62 2.19 2.24 -2.17
CA VAL A 62 1.71 1.00 -1.57
C VAL A 62 1.37 1.27 -0.12
N THR A 63 0.28 0.71 0.41
CA THR A 63 0.08 0.66 1.86
C THR A 63 -0.35 -0.73 2.29
N SER A 64 -0.20 -1.00 3.58
CA SER A 64 -0.78 -2.15 4.23
C SER A 64 -1.10 -1.85 5.69
N HIS A 65 -1.73 -2.81 6.34
CA HIS A 65 -1.76 -2.86 7.79
C HIS A 65 -0.65 -3.79 8.27
N LEU A 66 -0.16 -3.54 9.48
CA LEU A 66 0.62 -4.50 10.26
C LEU A 66 -0.02 -4.62 11.63
N GLY A 67 -0.30 -5.85 12.07
CA GLY A 67 -0.92 -6.08 13.37
C GLY A 67 -2.26 -5.37 13.55
N ARG A 68 -2.49 -4.89 14.79
CA ARG A 68 -3.74 -4.22 15.21
C ARG A 68 -3.42 -3.03 16.14
N PRO A 69 -2.71 -2.00 15.64
CA PRO A 69 -2.42 -0.82 16.45
C PRO A 69 -3.69 -0.12 16.92
N THR A 70 -3.50 0.73 17.93
CA THR A 70 -4.47 1.76 18.29
C THR A 70 -4.32 2.93 17.31
N GLU A 71 -5.44 3.38 16.72
CA GLU A 71 -5.42 4.51 15.77
C GLU A 71 -4.86 5.78 16.44
N GLY A 72 -3.92 6.44 15.78
CA GLY A 72 -3.26 7.64 16.28
C GLY A 72 -2.19 7.42 17.35
N GLU A 73 -1.93 6.18 17.76
CA GLU A 73 -0.87 5.83 18.72
C GLU A 73 0.21 5.01 18.03
N PHE A 74 1.23 5.70 17.51
CA PHE A 74 2.36 5.03 16.89
C PHE A 74 3.23 4.31 17.93
N LYS A 75 3.54 3.05 17.66
CA LYS A 75 4.60 2.31 18.35
C LYS A 75 5.58 1.75 17.33
N PRO A 76 6.89 1.65 17.65
CA PRO A 76 7.88 1.13 16.73
C PRO A 76 7.54 -0.25 16.14
N GLU A 77 6.91 -1.12 16.93
CA GLU A 77 6.47 -2.46 16.50
C GLU A 77 5.32 -2.46 15.48
N ASP A 78 4.59 -1.34 15.35
CA ASP A 78 3.50 -1.19 14.39
C ASP A 78 3.99 -0.67 13.02
N SER A 79 5.27 -0.32 12.90
CA SER A 79 5.84 0.26 11.69
C SER A 79 6.05 -0.76 10.58
N LEU A 80 5.80 -0.32 9.34
CA LEU A 80 6.12 -1.05 8.11
C LEU A 80 7.59 -0.90 7.68
N ALA A 81 8.47 -0.28 8.48
CA ALA A 81 9.88 -0.13 8.13
C ALA A 81 10.60 -1.44 7.74
N PRO A 82 10.41 -2.58 8.43
CA PRO A 82 10.99 -3.85 7.99
C PRO A 82 10.46 -4.29 6.61
N VAL A 83 9.19 -4.01 6.33
CA VAL A 83 8.51 -4.35 5.07
C VAL A 83 9.01 -3.48 3.92
N ALA A 84 9.21 -2.16 4.15
CA ALA A 84 9.81 -1.26 3.15
C ALA A 84 11.18 -1.75 2.70
N ARG A 85 12.04 -2.12 3.65
CA ARG A 85 13.36 -2.69 3.36
C ARG A 85 13.25 -3.95 2.51
N ARG A 86 12.37 -4.88 2.92
CA ARG A 86 12.19 -6.15 2.20
C ARG A 86 11.60 -5.96 0.80
N LEU A 87 10.65 -5.05 0.63
CA LEU A 87 10.14 -4.67 -0.70
C LEU A 87 11.25 -4.11 -1.57
N GLY A 88 12.13 -3.26 -1.02
CA GLY A 88 13.26 -2.71 -1.76
C GLY A 88 14.24 -3.79 -2.24
N GLU A 89 14.57 -4.75 -1.39
CA GLU A 89 15.39 -5.92 -1.76
C GLU A 89 14.75 -6.72 -2.91
N LEU A 90 13.44 -6.99 -2.82
CA LEU A 90 12.72 -7.77 -3.83
C LEU A 90 12.55 -7.01 -5.15
N LEU A 91 12.39 -5.69 -5.10
CA LEU A 91 12.25 -4.84 -6.28
C LEU A 91 13.60 -4.43 -6.89
N GLY A 92 14.71 -4.64 -6.18
CA GLY A 92 16.05 -4.23 -6.62
C GLY A 92 16.23 -2.72 -6.65
N ARG A 93 15.50 -1.99 -5.80
CA ARG A 93 15.51 -0.51 -5.75
C ARG A 93 15.13 0.01 -4.37
N GLU A 94 15.39 1.27 -4.11
CA GLU A 94 14.92 1.91 -2.88
C GLU A 94 13.40 2.03 -2.86
N VAL A 95 12.80 1.76 -1.69
CA VAL A 95 11.38 1.93 -1.39
C VAL A 95 11.30 2.71 -0.08
N PRO A 96 11.23 4.05 -0.11
CA PRO A 96 11.14 4.85 1.10
C PRO A 96 9.82 4.60 1.81
N LEU A 97 9.88 4.62 3.15
CA LEU A 97 8.69 4.60 4.00
C LEU A 97 8.25 6.04 4.27
N VAL A 98 7.00 6.37 3.92
CA VAL A 98 6.42 7.70 4.11
C VAL A 98 5.42 7.65 5.26
N ALA A 99 5.72 8.36 6.35
CA ALA A 99 4.82 8.55 7.48
C ALA A 99 3.92 9.78 7.28
N ASN A 100 2.80 9.86 8.01
CA ASN A 100 1.87 11.00 7.99
C ASN A 100 1.42 11.42 6.57
N TRP A 101 1.14 10.43 5.74
CA TRP A 101 0.98 10.56 4.29
C TRP A 101 -0.41 11.01 3.82
N VAL A 102 -1.41 11.03 4.70
CA VAL A 102 -2.82 11.26 4.33
C VAL A 102 -3.10 12.65 3.76
N ASP A 103 -2.22 13.63 4.03
CA ASP A 103 -2.35 15.01 3.57
C ASP A 103 -1.47 15.32 2.34
N GLY A 104 -0.76 14.33 1.80
CA GLY A 104 0.07 14.49 0.61
C GLY A 104 1.23 13.51 0.57
N VAL A 105 1.58 13.08 -0.64
CA VAL A 105 2.72 12.19 -0.90
C VAL A 105 3.44 12.71 -2.13
N ASP A 106 4.75 12.89 -2.01
CA ASP A 106 5.63 13.21 -3.14
C ASP A 106 6.11 11.90 -3.77
N VAL A 107 5.67 11.65 -5.01
CA VAL A 107 6.02 10.44 -5.77
C VAL A 107 5.86 10.72 -7.27
N GLU A 108 6.95 10.54 -8.00
CA GLU A 108 7.00 10.79 -9.44
C GLU A 108 6.78 9.51 -10.25
N PRO A 109 6.34 9.61 -11.52
CA PRO A 109 6.26 8.45 -12.41
C PRO A 109 7.57 7.65 -12.45
N GLY A 110 7.46 6.32 -12.31
CA GLY A 110 8.58 5.41 -12.18
C GLY A 110 9.11 5.26 -10.74
N GLN A 111 8.59 6.01 -9.76
CA GLN A 111 8.91 5.84 -8.35
C GLN A 111 7.91 4.93 -7.62
N VAL A 112 8.36 4.35 -6.51
CA VAL A 112 7.52 3.61 -5.58
C VAL A 112 7.82 4.04 -4.15
N VAL A 113 6.77 4.23 -3.36
CA VAL A 113 6.88 4.48 -1.92
C VAL A 113 6.00 3.50 -1.14
N LEU A 114 6.41 3.12 0.07
CA LEU A 114 5.55 2.44 1.04
C LEU A 114 5.00 3.50 2.00
N LEU A 115 3.68 3.60 2.08
CA LEU A 115 2.99 4.44 3.04
C LEU A 115 2.88 3.69 4.37
N GLU A 116 3.19 4.36 5.47
CA GLU A 116 3.16 3.79 6.81
C GLU A 116 1.77 3.21 7.17
N ASN A 117 1.77 2.26 8.11
CA ASN A 117 0.66 1.40 8.50
C ASN A 117 -0.70 2.12 8.53
N CYS A 118 -1.59 1.74 7.61
CA CYS A 118 -2.87 2.41 7.44
C CYS A 118 -3.76 2.37 8.69
N ARG A 119 -3.59 1.37 9.57
CA ARG A 119 -4.35 1.26 10.82
C ARG A 119 -3.92 2.24 11.91
N LEU A 120 -2.87 3.03 11.68
CA LEU A 120 -2.54 4.17 12.53
C LEU A 120 -3.38 5.40 12.18
N ASN A 121 -3.97 5.46 10.99
CA ASN A 121 -4.81 6.58 10.59
C ASN A 121 -6.13 6.55 11.37
N LYS A 122 -6.46 7.67 12.00
CA LYS A 122 -7.76 7.84 12.67
C LYS A 122 -8.87 7.73 11.63
N GLY A 123 -9.82 6.83 11.88
CA GLY A 123 -10.95 6.57 10.99
C GLY A 123 -10.78 5.38 10.06
N GLU A 124 -9.63 4.70 10.04
CA GLU A 124 -9.39 3.51 9.21
C GLU A 124 -10.42 2.41 9.49
N LYS A 125 -10.53 1.96 10.75
CA LYS A 125 -11.41 0.83 11.13
C LYS A 125 -12.89 1.14 11.00
N LYS A 126 -13.25 2.43 11.01
CA LYS A 126 -14.64 2.89 10.92
C LYS A 126 -15.04 3.25 9.49
N ASN A 127 -14.14 3.12 8.52
CA ASN A 127 -14.33 3.58 7.16
C ASN A 127 -14.83 5.04 7.12
N SER A 128 -14.08 5.92 7.80
CA SER A 128 -14.43 7.34 7.87
C SER A 128 -14.45 7.95 6.48
N GLU A 129 -15.55 8.61 6.12
CA GLU A 129 -15.69 9.31 4.84
C GLU A 129 -14.63 10.41 4.67
N GLU A 130 -14.23 11.06 5.76
CA GLU A 130 -13.16 12.07 5.75
C GLU A 130 -11.84 11.46 5.31
N LEU A 131 -11.47 10.32 5.90
CA LEU A 131 -10.23 9.62 5.55
C LEU A 131 -10.33 9.10 4.11
N ALA A 132 -11.41 8.42 3.74
CA ALA A 132 -11.61 7.89 2.39
C ALA A 132 -11.50 8.97 1.30
N LYS A 133 -12.03 10.18 1.53
CA LYS A 133 -11.88 11.31 0.61
C LYS A 133 -10.43 11.77 0.48
N LYS A 134 -9.66 11.80 1.58
CA LYS A 134 -8.22 12.09 1.54
C LYS A 134 -7.48 11.04 0.73
N LEU A 135 -7.75 9.75 0.96
CA LEU A 135 -7.15 8.65 0.20
C LEU A 135 -7.42 8.77 -1.30
N ALA A 136 -8.66 9.06 -1.68
CA ALA A 136 -9.06 9.23 -3.07
C ALA A 136 -8.34 10.42 -3.74
N ALA A 137 -8.05 11.50 -3.01
CA ALA A 137 -7.32 12.66 -3.54
C ALA A 137 -5.83 12.36 -3.82
N LEU A 138 -5.25 11.37 -3.15
CA LEU A 138 -3.84 10.99 -3.32
C LEU A 138 -3.56 10.27 -4.64
N CYS A 139 -4.57 9.69 -5.28
CA CYS A 139 -4.36 8.82 -6.44
C CYS A 139 -5.34 9.07 -7.58
N ASP A 140 -4.95 8.64 -8.77
CA ASP A 140 -5.83 8.62 -9.94
C ASP A 140 -6.44 7.21 -10.11
N VAL A 141 -5.76 6.18 -9.62
CA VAL A 141 -6.18 4.78 -9.65
C VAL A 141 -5.96 4.16 -8.28
N PHE A 142 -6.99 3.51 -7.74
CA PHE A 142 -6.91 2.65 -6.56
C PHE A 142 -6.98 1.18 -7.00
N ALA A 143 -6.04 0.36 -6.51
CA ALA A 143 -5.97 -1.08 -6.74
C ALA A 143 -6.00 -1.84 -5.42
N HIS A 144 -7.03 -2.66 -5.22
CA HIS A 144 -7.16 -3.49 -4.03
C HIS A 144 -6.55 -4.88 -4.27
N ASP A 145 -5.33 -5.10 -3.78
CA ASP A 145 -4.56 -6.35 -3.90
C ASP A 145 -4.44 -7.11 -2.55
N ALA A 146 -5.36 -6.84 -1.63
CA ALA A 146 -5.36 -7.40 -0.26
C ALA A 146 -6.59 -8.27 0.03
N PHE A 147 -6.84 -9.34 -0.73
CA PHE A 147 -8.06 -10.16 -0.57
C PHE A 147 -8.34 -10.60 0.88
N GLY A 148 -7.28 -10.88 1.66
CA GLY A 148 -7.38 -11.21 3.09
C GLY A 148 -8.11 -10.16 3.95
N THR A 149 -8.22 -8.90 3.49
CA THR A 149 -8.98 -7.84 4.16
C THR A 149 -10.24 -7.40 3.43
N ALA A 150 -10.55 -7.93 2.25
CA ALA A 150 -11.70 -7.51 1.44
C ALA A 150 -13.08 -7.76 2.10
N HIS A 151 -13.12 -8.56 3.17
CA HIS A 151 -14.33 -8.80 3.97
C HIS A 151 -14.61 -7.69 5.00
N ARG A 152 -13.73 -6.68 5.10
CA ARG A 152 -13.84 -5.57 6.04
C ARG A 152 -14.07 -4.30 5.24
N ALA A 153 -15.00 -3.46 5.71
CA ALA A 153 -15.11 -2.09 5.25
C ALA A 153 -14.21 -1.22 6.14
N GLU A 154 -12.96 -1.02 5.72
CA GLU A 154 -12.00 -0.10 6.32
C GLU A 154 -11.72 1.01 5.29
N ALA A 155 -11.17 2.16 5.68
CA ALA A 155 -11.00 3.26 4.72
C ALA A 155 -10.10 2.88 3.52
N THR A 156 -9.14 1.96 3.71
CA THR A 156 -8.28 1.45 2.63
C THR A 156 -8.80 0.17 1.95
N THR A 157 -9.98 -0.36 2.27
CA THR A 157 -10.52 -1.63 1.72
C THR A 157 -12.02 -1.55 1.41
#